data_AF-W1XNZ0-F1
#
_entry.id   AF-W1XNZ0-F1
#
_cell.length_a   1.000
_cell.length_b   1.000
_cell.length_c   1.000
_cell.angle_alpha   90.00
_cell.angle_beta   90.00
_cell.angle_gamma   90.00
#
_symmetry.space_group_name_H-M   'P 1'
#
loop_
_entity.id
_entity.type
_entity.pdbx_description
1 polymer ?
#
loop_
_entity_poly.entity_id
_entity_poly.type
_entity_poly.pdbx_seq_one_letter_code
_entity_poly.pdbx_strand_id
1 'polypeptide(L)'
;VPPVVFGIAFGNLLLGVPFAFTPHLRVEYLGSFWQLLTPFPLLCGLLSLGMVILQGGVWLQLKTVGVIHLRSQLATKRAALLVMLCFLLAGYWLGGGIDGFVLL
;
A
#
# COMPACT_ATOMS: atom_id res chain seq x y z
N VAL A 1 -1.38 8.57 8.86
CA VAL A 1 0.01 8.54 8.36
C VAL A 1 0.60 7.13 8.35
N PRO A 2 0.57 6.32 9.43
CA PRO A 2 1.25 5.02 9.44
C PRO A 2 0.84 4.03 8.33
N PRO A 3 -0.46 3.85 7.99
CA PRO A 3 -0.87 2.92 6.93
C PRO A 3 -0.29 3.26 5.55
N VAL A 4 -0.17 4.56 5.25
CA VAL A 4 0.34 5.04 3.97
C VAL A 4 1.82 4.70 3.83
N VAL A 5 2.61 4.97 4.87
CA VAL A 5 4.06 4.69 4.88
C VAL A 5 4.32 3.20 4.74
N PHE A 6 3.52 2.36 5.41
CA PHE A 6 3.63 0.91 5.29
C PHE A 6 3.35 0.43 3.86
N GLY A 7 2.29 0.92 3.22
CA GLY A 7 2.00 0.57 1.83
C GLY A 7 3.09 1.03 0.85
N ILE A 8 3.66 2.21 1.05
CA ILE A 8 4.81 2.70 0.26
C ILE A 8 6.03 1.79 0.44
N ALA A 9 6.32 1.35 1.68
CA ALA A 9 7.42 0.43 1.93
C ALA A 9 7.24 -0.89 1.17
N PHE A 10 6.06 -1.51 1.23
CA PHE A 10 5.77 -2.74 0.48
C PHE A 10 5.85 -2.55 -1.04
N GLY A 11 5.36 -1.42 -1.56
CA GLY A 11 5.49 -1.13 -2.99
C GLY A 11 6.95 -1.02 -3.45
N ASN A 12 7.82 -0.42 -2.63
CA ASN A 12 9.25 -0.36 -2.93
C ASN A 12 9.93 -1.74 -2.84
N LEU A 13 9.48 -2.62 -1.94
CA LEU A 13 9.98 -4.00 -1.89
C LEU A 13 9.67 -4.79 -3.16
N LEU A 14 8.51 -4.53 -3.79
CA LEU A 14 8.16 -5.15 -5.08
C LEU A 14 9.02 -4.63 -6.24
N LEU A 15 9.41 -3.34 -6.20
CA LEU A 15 10.30 -2.74 -7.20
C LEU A 15 11.77 -3.07 -6.98
N GLY A 16 12.14 -3.52 -5.78
CA GLY A 16 13.52 -3.59 -5.35
C GLY A 16 14.02 -2.24 -4.84
N VAL A 17 14.96 -2.30 -3.90
CA VAL A 17 15.47 -1.11 -3.22
C VAL A 17 17.00 -1.09 -3.34
N PRO A 18 17.64 0.06 -3.63
CA PRO A 18 19.08 0.12 -3.78
C PRO A 18 19.80 0.01 -2.43
N PHE A 19 20.17 -1.20 -2.06
CA PHE A 19 21.07 -1.50 -0.95
C PHE A 19 22.25 -2.33 -1.44
N ALA A 20 23.41 -2.13 -0.84
CA ALA A 20 24.61 -2.91 -1.11
C ALA A 20 25.14 -3.53 0.19
N PHE A 21 25.74 -4.72 0.07
CA PHE A 21 26.52 -5.30 1.15
C PHE A 21 27.98 -4.91 0.98
N THR A 22 28.56 -4.33 2.02
CA THR A 22 30.02 -4.16 2.12
C THR A 22 30.71 -5.53 2.27
N PRO A 23 32.05 -5.62 2.07
CA PRO A 23 32.80 -6.87 2.26
C PRO A 23 32.66 -7.49 3.66
N HIS A 24 32.24 -6.73 4.66
CA HIS A 24 31.95 -7.18 6.02
C HIS A 24 30.47 -7.55 6.25
N LEU A 25 29.68 -7.73 5.19
CA LEU A 25 28.25 -8.02 5.23
C LEU A 25 27.39 -6.93 5.92
N ARG A 26 27.90 -5.70 6.03
CA ARG A 26 27.09 -4.56 6.51
C ARG A 26 26.24 -4.02 5.36
N VAL A 27 24.94 -3.86 5.62
CA VAL A 27 23.97 -3.25 4.71
C VAL A 27 24.22 -1.75 4.63
N GLU A 28 24.45 -1.24 3.43
CA GLU A 28 24.50 0.19 3.15
C GLU A 28 23.37 0.56 2.20
N TYR A 29 22.59 1.55 2.62
CA TYR A 29 21.50 2.09 1.82
C TYR A 29 22.03 3.22 0.95
N LEU A 30 21.92 3.07 -0.37
CA LEU A 30 22.44 4.03 -1.35
C LEU A 30 21.35 4.98 -1.87
N GLY A 31 20.08 4.74 -1.51
CA GLY A 31 18.95 5.54 -1.94
C GLY A 31 18.70 6.79 -1.08
N SER A 32 17.79 7.64 -1.54
CA SER A 32 17.27 8.81 -0.84
C SER A 32 15.78 8.65 -0.51
N PHE A 33 15.28 9.33 0.52
CA PHE A 33 13.87 9.25 0.93
C PHE A 33 12.89 9.54 -0.23
N TRP A 34 13.24 10.49 -1.09
CA TRP A 34 12.41 10.90 -2.23
C TRP A 34 12.34 9.86 -3.34
N GLN A 35 13.34 8.98 -3.45
CA GLN A 35 13.30 7.87 -4.41
C GLN A 35 12.29 6.79 -4.01
N LEU A 36 11.88 6.72 -2.73
CA LEU A 36 10.82 5.80 -2.31
C LEU A 36 9.42 6.29 -2.74
N LEU A 37 9.28 7.56 -3.10
CA LEU A 37 8.01 8.19 -3.48
C LEU A 37 7.77 8.12 -4.99
N THR A 38 7.95 6.93 -5.58
CA THR A 38 7.60 6.67 -6.97
C THR A 38 6.10 6.39 -7.13
N PRO A 39 5.54 6.48 -8.35
CA PRO A 39 4.10 6.35 -8.58
C PRO A 39 3.50 5.02 -8.10
N PHE A 40 4.23 3.91 -8.25
CA PHE A 40 3.75 2.58 -7.86
C PHE A 40 3.67 2.39 -6.33
N PRO A 41 4.72 2.69 -5.54
CA PRO A 41 4.62 2.70 -4.08
C PRO A 41 3.57 3.65 -3.53
N LEU A 42 3.34 4.81 -4.16
CA LEU A 42 2.29 5.72 -3.75
C LEU A 42 0.89 5.10 -3.91
N LEU A 43 0.69 4.37 -5.01
CA LEU A 43 -0.53 3.59 -5.26
C LEU A 43 -0.70 2.47 -4.21
N CYS A 44 0.37 1.76 -3.86
CA CYS A 44 0.35 0.78 -2.75
C CYS A 44 0.05 1.44 -1.39
N GLY A 45 0.56 2.65 -1.15
CA GLY A 45 0.23 3.47 0.02
C GLY A 45 -1.26 3.81 0.12
N LEU A 46 -1.86 4.23 -1.00
CA LEU A 46 -3.29 4.53 -1.09
C LEU A 46 -4.14 3.28 -0.88
N LEU A 47 -3.73 2.15 -1.47
CA LEU A 47 -4.36 0.85 -1.27
C LEU A 47 -4.39 0.45 0.21
N SER A 48 -3.24 0.52 0.88
CA SER A 48 -3.12 0.17 2.31
C SER A 48 -4.00 1.07 3.19
N LEU A 49 -4.01 2.38 2.93
CA LEU A 49 -4.89 3.32 3.62
C LEU A 49 -6.37 2.95 3.43
N GLY A 50 -6.77 2.65 2.20
CA GLY A 50 -8.14 2.22 1.89
C GLY A 50 -8.55 0.97 2.65
N MET A 51 -7.65 -0.02 2.77
CA MET A 51 -7.90 -1.25 3.51
C MET A 51 -8.12 -1.00 5.01
N VAL A 52 -7.31 -0.13 5.62
CA VAL A 52 -7.46 0.23 7.04
C VAL A 52 -8.77 0.97 7.29
N ILE A 53 -9.15 1.90 6.41
CA ILE A 53 -10.43 2.63 6.50
C ILE A 53 -11.61 1.66 6.34
N LEU A 54 -11.52 0.73 5.38
CA LEU A 54 -12.53 -0.29 5.15
C LEU A 54 -12.75 -1.14 6.41
N GLN A 55 -11.67 -1.68 6.98
CA GLN A 55 -11.73 -2.50 8.18
C GLN A 55 -12.28 -1.73 9.39
N GLY A 56 -11.82 -0.49 9.60
CA GLY A 56 -12.34 0.38 10.66
C GLY A 56 -13.82 0.72 10.49
N GLY A 57 -14.27 0.92 9.25
CA GLY A 57 -15.67 1.21 8.95
C GLY A 57 -16.58 -0.02 9.11
N VAL A 58 -16.11 -1.23 8.77
CA VAL A 58 -16.84 -2.49 9.06
C VAL A 58 -16.95 -2.69 10.57
N TRP A 59 -15.88 -2.44 11.32
CA TRP A 59 -15.89 -2.53 12.77
C TRP A 59 -16.90 -1.56 13.41
N LEU A 60 -16.95 -0.32 12.92
CA LEU A 60 -17.95 0.67 13.37
C LEU A 60 -19.38 0.22 13.07
N GLN A 61 -19.64 -0.38 11.89
CA GLN A 61 -20.96 -0.90 11.56
C GLN A 61 -21.41 -2.00 12.56
N LEU A 62 -20.50 -2.87 12.99
CA LEU A 62 -20.81 -3.92 13.97
C LEU A 62 -21.15 -3.39 15.37
N LYS A 63 -20.70 -2.17 15.70
CA LYS A 63 -20.80 -1.59 17.05
C LYS A 63 -21.73 -0.38 17.14
N THR A 64 -22.30 0.08 16.04
CA THR A 64 -23.11 1.31 15.99
C THR A 64 -24.48 1.07 15.38
N VAL A 65 -25.44 1.91 15.76
CA VAL A 65 -26.82 1.88 15.26
C VAL A 65 -27.27 3.28 14.79
N GLY A 66 -28.36 3.34 14.04
CA GLY A 66 -28.97 4.59 13.58
C GLY A 66 -28.08 5.38 12.61
N VAL A 67 -27.94 6.68 12.86
CA VAL A 67 -27.25 7.61 11.94
C VAL A 67 -25.75 7.34 11.77
N ILE A 68 -25.08 6.84 12.82
CA ILE A 68 -23.66 6.52 12.77
C ILE A 68 -23.42 5.28 11.90
N HIS A 69 -24.32 4.28 12.01
CA HIS A 69 -24.28 3.09 11.18
C HIS A 69 -24.39 3.45 9.68
N LEU A 70 -25.37 4.28 9.29
CA LEU A 70 -25.53 4.70 7.88
C LEU A 70 -24.30 5.45 7.35
N ARG A 71 -23.71 6.34 8.15
CA ARG A 71 -22.49 7.06 7.76
C ARG A 71 -21.30 6.13 7.60
N SER A 72 -21.12 5.20 8.53
CA SER A 72 -20.04 4.21 8.48
C SER A 72 -20.19 3.28 7.27
N GLN A 73 -21.42 2.85 6.94
CA GLN A 73 -21.71 2.06 5.75
C GLN A 73 -21.35 2.79 4.45
N LEU A 74 -21.70 4.07 4.33
CA LEU A 74 -21.34 4.87 3.15
C LEU A 74 -19.82 5.03 3.02
N ALA A 75 -19.13 5.30 4.13
CA ALA A 75 -17.67 5.43 4.14
C ALA A 75 -16.99 4.10 3.75
N THR A 76 -17.45 2.96 4.30
CA THR A 76 -16.94 1.64 3.97
C THR A 76 -17.16 1.28 2.50
N LYS A 77 -18.34 1.56 1.93
CA LYS A 77 -18.61 1.31 0.51
C LYS A 77 -17.66 2.09 -0.40
N ARG A 78 -17.41 3.37 -0.10
CA ARG A 78 -16.46 4.20 -0.85
C ARG A 78 -15.02 3.68 -0.71
N ALA A 79 -14.61 3.31 0.50
CA ALA A 79 -13.30 2.72 0.75
C ALA A 79 -13.13 1.39 0.02
N ALA A 80 -14.16 0.54 -0.02
CA ALA A 80 -14.14 -0.74 -0.74
C ALA A 80 -13.93 -0.55 -2.24
N LEU A 81 -14.65 0.41 -2.84
CA LEU A 81 -14.50 0.73 -4.26
C LEU A 81 -13.09 1.26 -4.55
N LEU A 82 -12.56 2.15 -3.69
CA LEU A 82 -11.19 2.66 -3.83
C LEU A 82 -10.15 1.54 -3.72
N VAL A 83 -10.29 0.63 -2.74
CA VAL A 83 -9.40 -0.54 -2.58
C VAL A 83 -9.46 -1.44 -3.80
N MET A 84 -10.66 -1.74 -4.31
CA MET A 84 -10.83 -2.56 -5.51
C MET A 84 -10.10 -1.95 -6.71
N LEU A 85 -10.33 -0.67 -7.00
CA LEU A 85 -9.69 0.02 -8.12
C LEU A 85 -8.17 0.08 -7.96
N CYS A 86 -7.67 0.44 -6.78
CA CYS A 86 -6.23 0.49 -6.52
C CYS A 86 -5.60 -0.90 -6.65
N PHE A 87 -6.26 -1.95 -6.18
CA PHE A 87 -5.74 -3.31 -6.26
C PHE A 87 -5.65 -3.81 -7.70
N LEU A 88 -6.69 -3.57 -8.51
CA LEU A 88 -6.69 -3.93 -9.94
C LEU A 88 -5.61 -3.17 -10.71
N LEU A 89 -5.47 -1.87 -10.47
CA LEU A 89 -4.43 -1.05 -11.09
C LEU A 89 -3.03 -1.49 -10.67
N ALA A 90 -2.82 -1.77 -9.37
CA ALA A 90 -1.54 -2.29 -8.86
C ALA A 90 -1.18 -3.62 -9.52
N GLY A 91 -2.13 -4.56 -9.57
CA GLY A 91 -1.93 -5.88 -10.15
C GLY A 91 -1.66 -5.83 -11.65
N TYR A 92 -2.39 -4.99 -12.39
CA TYR A 92 -2.16 -4.78 -13.82
C TYR A 92 -0.76 -4.18 -14.08
N TRP A 93 -0.37 -3.17 -13.30
CA TRP A 93 0.94 -2.54 -13.45
C TRP A 93 2.08 -3.52 -13.10
N LEU A 94 1.93 -4.27 -12.01
CA LEU A 94 2.91 -5.28 -11.62
C LEU A 94 3.05 -6.39 -12.66
N GLY A 95 1.94 -6.86 -13.24
CA GLY A 95 1.98 -7.93 -14.25
C GLY A 95 2.49 -7.49 -15.62
N GLY A 96 2.35 -6.21 -15.99
CA GLY A 96 2.70 -5.71 -17.32
C GLY A 96 3.94 -4.82 -17.40
N GLY A 97 4.43 -4.27 -16.28
CA GLY A 97 5.43 -3.20 -16.32
C GLY A 97 6.49 -3.22 -15.22
N ILE A 98 6.53 -4.25 -14.37
CA ILE A 98 7.57 -4.39 -13.33
C ILE A 98 8.24 -5.74 -13.51
N ASP A 99 9.55 -5.72 -13.80
CA ASP A 99 10.35 -6.92 -13.91
C ASP A 99 10.64 -7.50 -12.51
N GLY A 100 10.42 -8.81 -12.36
CA GLY A 100 10.72 -9.53 -11.14
C GLY A 100 12.20 -9.91 -11.04
N PHE A 101 12.69 -10.10 -9.81
CA PHE A 101 14.04 -10.60 -9.55
C PHE A 101 14.06 -12.13 -9.52
N VAL A 102 14.99 -12.73 -10.27
CA VAL A 102 15.27 -14.17 -10.27
C VAL A 102 16.72 -14.39 -9.87
N LEU A 103 16.95 -15.22 -8.85
CA LEU A 103 18.29 -15.67 -8.48
C LEU A 103 18.62 -16.88 -9.37
N LEU A 104 19.49 -16.67 -10.37
CA LEU A 104 20.08 -17.74 -11.18
C LEU A 104 21.30 -18.34 -10.48
#